data_AF-A0A2D5MTI8-F1
#
_entry.id   AF-A0A2D5MTI8-F1
#
_cell.length_a   1.000
_cell.length_b   1.000
_cell.length_c   1.000
_cell.angle_alpha   90.00
_cell.angle_beta   90.00
_cell.angle_gamma   90.00
#
_symmetry.space_group_name_H-M   'P 1'
#
loop_
_entity.id
_entity.type
_entity.pdbx_description
1 polymer ?
#
loop_
_entity_poly.entity_id
_entity_poly.type
_entity_poly.pdbx_seq_one_letter_code
_entity_poly.pdbx_strand_id
1 'polypeptide(L)'
;MRSAFMVTNDFKIKQQDLTELNGDGNRDRGRNGEDLKEEMPSVLKILKENTIAKLVKGEVVVTFNKINGDKRVMTCTLQEGVVPEATKKDPASQKKVQKINEEVQVVWDVNAKGWRSFRWANVTEVASV
;
A
#
# COMPACT_ATOMS: atom_id res chain seq x y z
N MET A 1 4.18 -7.32 -29.82
CA MET A 1 3.07 -6.38 -29.59
C MET A 1 2.27 -6.87 -28.40
N ARG A 2 2.12 -6.01 -27.37
CA ARG A 2 1.14 -6.00 -26.27
C ARG A 2 0.70 -7.36 -25.69
N SER A 3 1.33 -7.78 -24.60
CA SER A 3 0.71 -8.70 -23.63
C SER A 3 1.18 -8.35 -22.23
N ALA A 4 0.37 -7.54 -21.53
CA ALA A 4 0.48 -7.21 -20.10
C ALA A 4 -0.73 -6.37 -19.60
N PHE A 5 -1.58 -5.87 -20.50
CA PHE A 5 -2.63 -4.90 -20.15
C PHE A 5 -3.94 -5.51 -19.64
N MET A 6 -4.05 -6.84 -19.56
CA MET A 6 -5.35 -7.49 -19.29
C MET A 6 -5.62 -7.81 -17.81
N VAL A 7 -4.62 -7.81 -16.92
CA VAL A 7 -4.84 -8.23 -15.51
C VAL A 7 -5.25 -7.06 -14.61
N THR A 8 -4.88 -5.82 -14.94
CA THR A 8 -5.15 -4.64 -14.10
C THR A 8 -6.56 -4.07 -14.25
N ASN A 9 -7.26 -4.42 -15.34
CA ASN A 9 -8.58 -3.88 -15.66
C ASN A 9 -9.71 -4.57 -14.86
N ASP A 10 -9.54 -5.84 -14.49
CA ASP A 10 -10.55 -6.63 -13.78
C ASP A 10 -10.82 -6.14 -12.34
N PHE A 11 -9.80 -5.64 -11.64
CA PHE A 11 -9.97 -5.14 -10.27
C PHE A 11 -10.90 -3.92 -10.18
N LYS A 12 -10.88 -3.09 -11.22
CA LYS A 12 -11.63 -1.83 -11.24
C LYS A 12 -13.06 -2.01 -11.72
N ILE A 13 -13.28 -2.95 -12.66
CA ILE A 13 -14.62 -3.33 -13.13
C ILE A 13 -15.41 -3.94 -11.97
N LYS A 14 -14.79 -4.81 -11.16
CA LYS A 14 -15.44 -5.44 -10.00
C LYS A 14 -15.79 -4.45 -8.88
N GLN A 15 -15.05 -3.33 -8.75
CA GLN A 15 -15.37 -2.27 -7.79
C GLN A 15 -16.48 -1.32 -8.26
N GLN A 16 -16.65 -1.13 -9.56
CA GLN A 16 -17.71 -0.27 -10.12
C GLN A 16 -19.09 -0.95 -10.10
N ASP A 17 -19.13 -2.25 -10.35
CA ASP A 17 -20.36 -3.07 -10.32
C ASP A 17 -21.02 -3.12 -8.91
N LEU A 18 -20.21 -3.00 -7.85
CA LEU A 18 -20.67 -2.93 -6.45
C LEU A 18 -21.34 -1.61 -6.06
N THR A 19 -21.35 -0.59 -6.95
CA THR A 19 -21.93 0.73 -6.68
C THR A 19 -23.24 1.01 -7.41
N GLU A 20 -23.75 0.08 -8.21
CA GLU A 20 -25.06 0.26 -8.84
C GLU A 20 -26.18 0.10 -7.78
N LEU A 21 -26.88 1.20 -7.53
CA LEU A 21 -28.08 1.23 -6.70
C LEU A 21 -29.21 0.51 -7.47
N ASN A 22 -29.80 -0.54 -6.90
CA ASN A 22 -31.05 -1.07 -7.43
C ASN A 22 -32.17 -0.01 -7.33
N GLY A 23 -33.10 -0.03 -8.27
CA GLY A 23 -34.12 0.99 -8.52
C GLY A 23 -35.08 1.33 -7.35
N ASP A 24 -34.96 0.61 -6.23
CA ASP A 24 -35.88 0.69 -5.09
C ASP A 24 -35.30 1.46 -3.90
N GLY A 25 -34.10 2.04 -4.04
CA GLY A 25 -33.51 2.93 -3.04
C GLY A 25 -33.17 2.29 -1.68
N ASN A 26 -33.25 0.96 -1.56
CA ASN A 26 -32.85 0.24 -0.36
C ASN A 26 -31.47 -0.43 -0.53
N ARG A 27 -30.61 -0.32 0.50
CA ARG A 27 -29.37 -1.10 0.60
C ARG A 27 -29.74 -2.47 1.13
N ASP A 28 -30.09 -3.40 0.24
CA ASP A 28 -30.17 -4.81 0.61
C ASP A 28 -28.76 -5.23 1.06
N ARG A 29 -28.57 -5.40 2.38
CA ARG A 29 -27.34 -5.99 2.91
C ARG A 29 -27.44 -7.48 2.66
N GLY A 30 -27.22 -7.87 1.41
CA GLY A 30 -27.12 -9.25 1.01
C GLY A 30 -26.12 -9.98 1.92
N ARG A 31 -26.46 -11.22 2.24
CA ARG A 31 -25.65 -12.19 3.01
C ARG A 31 -24.24 -12.42 2.42
N ASN A 32 -23.97 -11.90 1.24
CA ASN A 32 -22.74 -12.04 0.45
C ASN A 32 -21.60 -11.08 0.90
N GLY A 33 -21.84 -10.24 1.92
CA GLY A 33 -20.84 -9.28 2.43
C GLY A 33 -19.78 -9.87 3.38
N GLU A 34 -19.99 -11.09 3.87
CA GLU A 34 -19.04 -11.78 4.76
C GLU A 34 -17.95 -12.52 3.97
N ASP A 35 -18.29 -13.12 2.84
CA ASP A 35 -17.37 -13.94 2.03
C ASP A 35 -16.28 -13.10 1.32
N LEU A 36 -16.55 -11.83 1.02
CA LEU A 36 -15.58 -10.92 0.38
C LEU A 36 -14.45 -10.45 1.32
N LYS A 37 -14.57 -10.65 2.64
CA LYS A 37 -13.52 -10.30 3.60
C LYS A 37 -12.42 -11.34 3.69
N GLU A 38 -12.67 -12.58 3.25
CA GLU A 38 -11.71 -13.68 3.39
C GLU A 38 -10.80 -13.88 2.17
N GLU A 39 -11.20 -13.44 0.97
CA GLU A 39 -10.34 -13.54 -0.24
C GLU A 39 -9.39 -12.33 -0.43
N MET A 40 -9.82 -11.15 0.03
CA MET A 40 -9.06 -9.89 -0.02
C MET A 40 -7.76 -9.79 0.84
N PRO A 41 -7.51 -10.58 1.90
CA PRO A 41 -6.25 -10.50 2.65
C PRO A 41 -5.10 -11.20 1.92
N SER A 42 -5.38 -12.16 1.02
CA SER A 42 -4.34 -12.96 0.37
C SER A 42 -3.48 -12.13 -0.61
N VAL A 43 -4.12 -11.39 -1.51
CA VAL A 43 -3.44 -10.55 -2.52
C VAL A 43 -2.67 -9.41 -1.86
N LEU A 44 -3.28 -8.75 -0.88
CA LEU A 44 -2.63 -7.66 -0.15
C LEU A 44 -1.40 -8.18 0.61
N LYS A 45 -1.50 -9.34 1.26
CA LYS A 45 -0.38 -9.96 1.96
C LYS A 45 0.79 -10.24 1.01
N ILE A 46 0.53 -10.86 -0.14
CA ILE A 46 1.56 -11.14 -1.16
C ILE A 46 2.20 -9.84 -1.67
N LEU A 47 1.40 -8.81 -1.93
CA LEU A 47 1.91 -7.50 -2.35
C LEU A 47 2.82 -6.89 -1.29
N LYS A 48 2.41 -6.91 -0.01
CA LYS A 48 3.21 -6.39 1.12
C LYS A 48 4.55 -7.11 1.19
N GLU A 49 4.54 -8.44 1.26
CA GLU A 49 5.74 -9.27 1.41
C GLU A 49 6.73 -9.04 0.25
N ASN A 50 6.24 -9.05 -0.99
CA ASN A 50 7.07 -8.79 -2.17
C ASN A 50 7.63 -7.36 -2.18
N THR A 51 6.83 -6.38 -1.79
CA THR A 51 7.28 -4.97 -1.75
C THR A 51 8.35 -4.77 -0.69
N ILE A 52 8.17 -5.32 0.51
CA ILE A 52 9.16 -5.27 1.59
C ILE A 52 10.46 -5.95 1.16
N ALA A 53 10.39 -7.13 0.55
CA ALA A 53 11.57 -7.83 0.04
C ALA A 53 12.35 -7.01 -1.00
N LYS A 54 11.66 -6.21 -1.82
CA LYS A 54 12.30 -5.29 -2.79
C LYS A 54 12.91 -4.08 -2.10
N LEU A 55 12.20 -3.48 -1.14
CA LEU A 55 12.67 -2.31 -0.38
C LEU A 55 14.00 -2.56 0.34
N VAL A 56 14.17 -3.76 0.93
CA VAL A 56 15.42 -4.11 1.62
C VAL A 56 16.59 -4.31 0.64
N LYS A 57 16.29 -4.62 -0.63
CA LYS A 57 17.31 -4.86 -1.67
C LYS A 57 17.68 -3.61 -2.48
N GLY A 58 16.81 -2.60 -2.50
CA GLY A 58 16.98 -1.44 -3.38
C GLY A 58 15.85 -0.42 -3.27
N GLU A 59 15.76 0.43 -4.29
CA GLU A 59 14.72 1.46 -4.39
C GLU A 59 13.45 0.91 -5.06
N VAL A 60 12.31 1.36 -4.55
CA VAL A 60 10.98 1.03 -5.04
C VAL A 60 10.19 2.32 -5.20
N VAL A 61 9.45 2.43 -6.29
CA VAL A 61 8.51 3.53 -6.52
C VAL A 61 7.11 3.07 -6.11
N VAL A 62 6.54 3.73 -5.12
CA VAL A 62 5.18 3.47 -4.63
C VAL A 62 4.27 4.64 -5.00
N THR A 63 3.17 4.32 -5.68
CA THR A 63 2.10 5.29 -5.97
C THR A 63 0.91 5.02 -5.06
N PHE A 64 0.45 6.03 -4.34
CA PHE A 64 -0.69 5.92 -3.43
C PHE A 64 -1.58 7.16 -3.44
N ASN A 65 -2.85 6.97 -3.09
CA ASN A 65 -3.80 8.08 -2.94
C ASN A 65 -3.71 8.68 -1.53
N LYS A 66 -3.66 10.00 -1.47
CA LYS A 66 -3.84 10.76 -0.22
C LYS A 66 -5.32 10.76 0.18
N ILE A 67 -5.59 11.17 1.42
CA ILE A 67 -6.95 11.28 1.97
C ILE A 67 -7.80 12.28 1.16
N ASN A 68 -7.17 13.32 0.60
CA ASN A 68 -7.85 14.30 -0.25
C ASN A 68 -8.10 13.82 -1.69
N GLY A 69 -7.72 12.59 -2.05
CA GLY A 69 -7.88 12.02 -3.38
C GLY A 69 -6.70 12.26 -4.33
N ASP A 70 -5.73 13.09 -3.96
CA ASP A 70 -4.55 13.32 -4.81
C ASP A 70 -3.64 12.09 -4.86
N LYS A 71 -3.06 11.86 -6.03
CA LYS A 71 -2.03 10.83 -6.20
C LYS A 71 -0.67 11.35 -5.73
N ARG A 72 0.09 10.50 -5.05
CA ARG A 72 1.49 10.74 -4.72
C ARG A 72 2.33 9.56 -5.21
N VAL A 73 3.43 9.88 -5.88
CA VAL A 73 4.48 8.94 -6.27
C VAL A 73 5.67 9.18 -5.35
N MET A 74 6.19 8.13 -4.75
CA MET A 74 7.29 8.20 -3.79
C MET A 74 8.32 7.11 -4.11
N THR A 75 9.57 7.53 -4.31
CA THR A 75 10.72 6.61 -4.37
C THR A 75 11.24 6.37 -2.97
N CYS A 76 11.28 5.11 -2.54
CA CYS A 76 11.68 4.75 -1.18
C CYS A 76 12.49 3.46 -1.11
N THR A 77 13.20 3.29 0.00
CA THR A 77 14.04 2.11 0.25
C THR A 77 14.09 1.78 1.74
N LEU A 78 14.50 0.55 2.03
CA LEU A 78 14.93 0.05 3.35
C LEU A 78 16.33 -0.59 3.27
N GLN A 79 17.06 -0.37 2.17
CA GLN A 79 18.37 -0.95 1.95
C GLN A 79 19.38 -0.43 2.99
N GLU A 80 20.08 -1.35 3.63
CA GLU A 80 21.16 -1.04 4.56
C GLU A 80 22.27 -0.25 3.84
N GLY A 81 22.75 0.82 4.46
CA GLY A 81 23.75 1.74 3.89
C GLY A 81 23.17 2.92 3.10
N VAL A 82 21.92 2.84 2.61
CA VAL A 82 21.21 4.00 2.04
C VAL A 82 20.39 4.70 3.12
N VAL A 83 19.72 3.91 3.96
CA VAL A 83 19.03 4.42 5.13
C VAL A 83 20.06 4.87 6.15
N PRO A 84 19.95 6.10 6.70
CA PRO A 84 20.88 6.56 7.72
C PRO A 84 20.83 5.64 8.94
N GLU A 85 22.01 5.32 9.47
CA GLU A 85 22.12 4.57 10.72
C GLU A 85 21.34 5.30 11.81
N ALA A 86 20.51 4.56 12.55
CA ALA A 86 19.74 5.10 13.65
C ALA A 86 20.69 5.52 14.78
N THR A 87 21.23 6.74 14.69
CA THR A 87 22.00 7.33 15.77
C THR A 87 21.05 7.49 16.96
N LYS A 88 21.43 6.97 18.12
CA LYS A 88 20.65 6.98 19.38
C LYS A 88 20.24 8.38 19.90
N LYS A 89 20.49 9.45 19.14
CA LYS A 89 20.08 10.83 19.39
C LYS A 89 18.75 11.21 18.74
N ASP A 90 18.14 10.35 17.92
CA ASP A 90 16.77 10.58 17.48
C ASP A 90 15.79 10.37 18.66
N PRO A 91 14.87 11.30 18.96
CA PRO A 91 13.84 11.08 19.97
C PRO A 91 12.92 9.89 19.66
N ALA A 92 12.95 9.36 18.42
CA ALA A 92 12.34 8.08 18.05
C ALA A 92 13.04 6.85 18.65
N SER A 93 14.29 6.98 19.11
CA SER A 93 15.09 5.93 19.77
C SER A 93 14.72 5.74 21.25
N GLN A 94 13.88 6.60 21.83
CA GLN A 94 13.23 6.27 23.09
C GLN A 94 12.21 5.18 22.79
N LYS A 95 12.57 3.93 23.09
CA LYS A 95 11.72 2.72 22.98
C LYS A 95 10.43 2.89 23.77
N LYS A 96 9.49 3.67 23.27
CA LYS A 96 8.08 3.40 23.43
C LYS A 96 7.84 2.25 22.47
N VAL A 97 7.55 1.06 23.00
CA VAL A 97 7.14 -0.09 22.20
C VAL A 97 5.79 0.28 21.57
N GLN A 98 5.85 1.04 20.48
CA GLN A 98 4.69 1.46 19.73
C GLN A 98 4.19 0.19 19.03
N LYS A 99 2.92 -0.16 19.25
CA LYS A 99 2.26 -1.28 18.58
C LYS A 99 2.53 -1.14 17.08
N ILE A 100 3.20 -2.14 16.49
CA ILE A 100 3.48 -2.17 15.04
C ILE A 100 2.12 -2.17 14.34
N ASN A 101 1.82 -1.12 13.60
CA ASN A 101 0.58 -1.03 12.84
C ASN A 101 0.80 -1.67 11.47
N GLU A 102 0.29 -2.89 11.28
CA GLU A 102 0.42 -3.66 10.03
C GLU A 102 -0.24 -2.99 8.81
N GLU A 103 -1.10 -1.99 9.02
CA GLU A 103 -1.71 -1.20 7.95
C GLU A 103 -0.75 -0.16 7.37
N VAL A 104 0.30 0.20 8.11
CA VAL A 104 1.22 1.29 7.79
C VAL A 104 2.61 0.71 7.53
N GLN A 105 3.22 1.09 6.41
CA GLN A 105 4.63 0.80 6.13
C GLN A 105 5.46 2.07 6.32
N VAL A 106 6.49 1.98 7.16
CA VAL A 106 7.52 3.02 7.33
C VAL A 106 8.67 2.72 6.38
N VAL A 107 9.15 3.73 5.67
CA VAL A 107 10.22 3.65 4.68
C VAL A 107 11.08 4.91 4.70
N TRP A 108 12.28 4.81 4.15
CA TRP A 108 13.11 5.96 3.84
C TRP A 108 12.77 6.50 2.45
N ASP A 109 12.36 7.76 2.35
CA ASP A 109 12.16 8.45 1.08
C ASP A 109 13.51 9.01 0.61
N VAL A 110 14.02 8.51 -0.51
CA VAL A 110 15.36 8.86 -1.02
C VAL A 110 15.40 10.30 -1.56
N ASN A 111 14.28 10.81 -2.07
CA ASN A 111 14.19 12.16 -2.60
C ASN A 111 14.09 13.18 -1.46
N ALA A 112 13.26 12.89 -0.45
CA ALA A 112 13.10 13.74 0.72
C ALA A 112 14.21 13.56 1.76
N LYS A 113 15.04 12.52 1.63
CA LYS A 113 16.08 12.11 2.60
C LYS A 113 15.50 12.07 4.02
N GLY A 114 14.39 11.36 4.19
CA GLY A 114 13.68 11.34 5.45
C GLY A 114 12.74 10.13 5.60
N TRP A 115 12.46 9.79 6.85
CA TRP A 115 11.47 8.76 7.18
C TRP A 115 10.06 9.22 6.79
N ARG A 116 9.36 8.37 6.02
CA ARG A 116 7.97 8.57 5.59
C ARG A 116 7.19 7.28 5.82
N SER A 117 5.88 7.39 5.83
CA SER A 117 5.01 6.22 5.94
C SER A 117 3.81 6.32 5.01
N PHE A 118 3.35 5.19 4.49
CA PHE A 118 2.12 5.09 3.71
C PHE A 118 1.25 3.95 4.22
N ARG A 119 -0.05 4.01 3.89
CA ARG A 119 -1.01 2.95 4.21
C ARG A 119 -1.17 2.02 3.03
N TRP A 120 -1.10 0.71 3.28
CA TRP A 120 -1.26 -0.31 2.24
C TRP A 120 -2.61 -0.23 1.54
N ALA A 121 -3.67 0.12 2.27
CA ALA A 121 -5.01 0.32 1.73
C ALA A 121 -5.10 1.40 0.64
N ASN A 122 -4.14 2.33 0.60
CA ASN A 122 -4.13 3.45 -0.34
C ASN A 122 -3.16 3.24 -1.50
N VAL A 123 -2.38 2.16 -1.49
CA VAL A 123 -1.41 1.86 -2.55
C VAL A 123 -2.17 1.47 -3.81
N THR A 124 -1.83 2.14 -4.90
CA THR A 124 -2.41 1.91 -6.22
C THR A 124 -1.44 1.23 -7.17
N GLU A 125 -0.13 1.40 -6.95
CA GLU A 125 0.90 0.83 -7.81
C GLU A 125 2.23 0.70 -7.04
N VAL A 126 2.98 -0.35 -7.37
CA VAL A 126 4.34 -0.57 -6.90
C VAL A 126 5.20 -0.96 -8.09
N ALA A 127 6.23 -0.17 -8.38
CA ALA A 127 7.20 -0.43 -9.43
C ALA A 127 8.61 -0.57 -8.84
N SER A 128 9.38 -1.54 -9.33
CA SER A 128 10.82 -1.55 -9.12
C SER A 128 11.47 -0.51 -10.03
N VAL A 129 12.50 0.16 -9.51
CA VAL A 129 13.39 1.03 -10.30
C VAL A 129 14.24 0.19 -11.25
#